data_AF-A0AAP8T2D3-F1
#
_entry.id   AF-A0AAP8T2D3-F1
#
_cell.length_a   1.000
_cell.length_b   1.000
_cell.length_c   1.000
_cell.angle_alpha   90.00
_cell.angle_beta   90.00
_cell.angle_gamma   90.00
#
_symmetry.space_group_name_H-M   'P 1'
#
loop_
_entity.id
_entity.type
_entity.pdbx_description
1 polymer ?
#
loop_
_entity_poly.entity_id
_entity_poly.type
_entity_poly.pdbx_seq_one_letter_code
_entity_poly.pdbx_strand_id
1 'polypeptide(L)'
;SCRRNADIDWLLFSDCGTPENLPPNVTVEAMSFSEYCALVSQRLNIDFVPDAPYKLCDIKPALGHIHVDRLQGYDFWAFGDIDLVFGDLRS
;
A
#
# COMPACT_ATOMS: atom_id res chain seq x y z
N SER A 1 -4.22 -16.54 -1.67
CA SER A 1 -2.94 -15.78 -1.51
C SER A 1 -2.77 -14.88 -2.73
N CYS A 2 -2.05 -13.75 -2.60
CA CYS A 2 -1.90 -12.71 -3.64
C CYS A 2 -1.52 -13.27 -5.02
N ARG A 3 -0.55 -14.21 -5.07
CA ARG A 3 -0.11 -14.87 -6.33
C ARG A 3 -1.24 -15.57 -7.10
N ARG A 4 -2.31 -15.99 -6.42
CA ARG A 4 -3.45 -16.70 -7.04
C ARG A 4 -4.47 -15.75 -7.68
N ASN A 5 -4.44 -14.46 -7.36
CA ASN A 5 -5.28 -13.43 -7.96
C ASN A 5 -4.41 -12.62 -8.94
N ALA A 6 -3.98 -13.26 -10.03
CA ALA A 6 -2.94 -12.74 -10.94
C ALA A 6 -3.36 -11.49 -11.73
N ASP A 7 -4.65 -11.19 -11.75
CA ASP A 7 -5.28 -10.02 -12.37
C ASP A 7 -5.54 -8.87 -11.39
N ILE A 8 -5.02 -9.01 -10.16
CA ILE A 8 -5.01 -7.97 -9.13
C ILE A 8 -3.56 -7.66 -8.80
N ASP A 9 -3.21 -6.38 -8.95
CA ASP A 9 -1.92 -5.84 -8.57
C ASP A 9 -1.92 -5.42 -7.09
N TRP A 10 -0.90 -5.86 -6.36
CA TRP A 10 -0.70 -5.60 -4.94
C TRP A 10 0.46 -4.62 -4.79
N LEU A 11 0.20 -3.44 -4.24
CA LEU A 11 1.23 -2.42 -4.01
C LEU A 11 1.58 -2.33 -2.53
N LEU A 12 2.87 -2.42 -2.23
CA LEU A 12 3.43 -2.30 -0.87
C LEU A 12 4.47 -1.18 -0.85
N PHE A 13 4.53 -0.44 0.25
CA PHE A 13 5.61 0.52 0.53
C PHE A 13 6.43 -0.03 1.70
N SER A 14 7.75 -0.13 1.52
CA SER A 14 8.61 -0.71 2.56
C SER A 14 10.07 -0.31 2.41
N ASP A 15 10.78 -0.25 3.54
CA ASP A 15 12.24 -0.13 3.64
C ASP A 15 12.94 -1.46 3.98
N CYS A 16 12.19 -2.57 4.09
CA CYS A 16 12.71 -3.90 4.39
C CYS A 16 13.35 -4.62 3.18
N GLY A 17 13.38 -3.98 2.01
CA GLY A 17 13.82 -4.57 0.75
C GLY A 17 12.79 -5.51 0.10
N THR A 18 13.18 -6.12 -1.02
CA THR A 18 12.32 -6.98 -1.82
C THR A 18 12.54 -8.46 -1.46
N PRO A 19 11.49 -9.23 -1.10
CA PRO A 19 11.61 -10.67 -0.89
C PRO A 19 12.04 -11.43 -2.14
N GLU A 20 12.85 -12.48 -2.00
CA GLU A 20 13.35 -13.29 -3.14
C GLU A 20 12.24 -13.92 -3.99
N ASN A 21 11.13 -14.34 -3.36
CA ASN A 21 10.02 -15.03 -4.00
C ASN A 21 8.79 -14.12 -4.20
N LEU A 22 9.01 -12.85 -4.55
CA LEU A 22 7.92 -11.91 -4.79
C LEU A 22 7.05 -12.38 -5.98
N PRO A 23 5.71 -12.48 -5.82
CA PRO A 23 4.83 -12.75 -6.96
C PRO A 23 4.88 -11.63 -8.01
N PRO A 24 4.68 -11.94 -9.30
CA PRO A 24 4.76 -10.94 -10.38
C PRO A 24 3.68 -9.85 -10.31
N ASN A 25 2.57 -10.13 -9.64
CA ASN A 25 1.48 -9.18 -9.39
C ASN A 25 1.67 -8.41 -8.07
N VAL A 26 2.83 -8.48 -7.42
CA VAL A 26 3.13 -7.71 -6.22
C VAL A 26 4.29 -6.76 -6.53
N THR A 27 4.09 -5.48 -6.24
CA THR A 27 5.11 -4.43 -6.37
C THR A 27 5.47 -3.91 -4.97
N VAL A 28 6.77 -3.80 -4.69
CA VAL A 28 7.28 -3.14 -3.48
C VAL A 28 7.98 -1.86 -3.89
N GLU A 29 7.38 -0.70 -3.58
CA GLU A 29 8.03 0.59 -3.69
C GLU A 29 8.91 0.83 -2.46
N ALA A 30 10.22 0.97 -2.70
CA ALA A 30 11.18 1.25 -1.64
C ALA A 30 10.93 2.66 -1.07
N MET A 31 10.59 2.74 0.21
CA MET A 31 10.31 4.01 0.88
C MET A 31 10.54 3.87 2.39
N SER A 32 11.28 4.79 2.97
CA SER A 32 11.44 4.88 4.42
C SER A 32 10.17 5.40 5.10
N PHE A 33 10.04 5.10 6.39
CA PHE A 33 8.92 5.59 7.18
C PHE A 33 8.82 7.14 7.19
N SER A 34 9.94 7.85 7.28
CA SER A 34 9.97 9.31 7.26
C SER A 34 9.54 9.90 5.91
N GLU A 35 9.96 9.29 4.80
CA GLU A 35 9.52 9.67 3.46
C GLU A 35 8.01 9.45 3.29
N TYR A 36 7.49 8.33 3.80
CA TYR A 36 6.05 8.05 3.74
C TYR A 36 5.24 9.07 4.57
N CYS A 37 5.71 9.42 5.77
CA CYS A 37 5.08 10.47 6.58
C CYS A 37 5.09 11.84 5.89
N ALA A 38 6.18 12.19 5.19
CA ALA A 38 6.27 13.42 4.41
C ALA A 38 5.28 13.42 3.23
N LEU A 39 5.14 12.29 2.52
CA LEU A 39 4.15 12.11 1.46
C LEU A 39 2.72 12.30 1.99
N VAL A 40 2.38 11.68 3.12
CA VAL A 40 1.06 11.82 3.75
C VAL A 40 0.79 13.28 4.12
N SER A 41 1.76 13.94 4.78
CA SER A 41 1.66 15.35 5.16
C SER A 41 1.39 16.24 3.94
N GLN A 42 2.13 16.02 2.85
CA GLN A 42 1.97 16.76 1.60
C GLN A 42 0.59 16.51 0.95
N ARG A 43 0.14 15.26 0.87
CA ARG A 43 -1.09 14.87 0.15
C ARG A 43 -2.36 15.27 0.90
N LEU A 44 -2.31 15.27 2.22
CA LEU A 44 -3.44 15.63 3.08
C LEU A 44 -3.40 17.08 3.57
N ASN A 45 -2.28 17.80 3.34
CA ASN A 45 -2.06 19.15 3.85
C ASN A 45 -2.24 19.25 5.38
N ILE A 46 -1.60 18.32 6.09
CA ILE A 46 -1.59 18.23 7.56
C ILE A 46 -0.15 18.03 8.05
N ASP A 47 0.08 18.25 9.34
CA ASP A 47 1.32 17.84 10.01
C ASP A 47 1.19 16.38 10.49
N PHE A 48 1.71 15.44 9.69
CA PHE A 48 1.65 14.00 10.00
C PHE A 48 3.03 13.46 10.38
N VAL A 49 3.34 13.51 11.68
CA VAL A 49 4.61 13.05 12.25
C VAL A 49 4.36 12.11 13.43
N PRO A 50 3.83 10.90 13.20
CA PRO A 50 3.60 9.94 14.26
C PRO A 50 4.91 9.35 14.82
N ASP A 51 4.95 9.13 16.13
CA ASP A 51 6.09 8.48 16.81
C ASP A 51 6.24 6.99 16.45
N ALA A 52 5.18 6.36 15.94
CA ALA A 52 5.15 4.92 15.66
C ALA A 52 4.45 4.58 14.33
N PRO A 53 4.98 3.62 13.55
CA PRO A 53 4.39 3.20 12.28
C PRO A 53 2.95 2.70 12.37
N TYR A 54 2.53 2.19 13.53
CA TYR A 54 1.15 1.71 13.73
C TYR A 54 0.09 2.80 13.48
N LYS A 55 0.43 4.08 13.65
CA LYS A 55 -0.47 5.21 13.38
C LYS A 55 -0.81 5.37 11.89
N LEU A 56 -0.09 4.69 10.98
CA LEU A 56 -0.48 4.60 9.57
C LEU A 56 -1.86 3.91 9.38
N CYS A 57 -2.31 3.10 10.34
CA CYS A 57 -3.65 2.52 10.30
C CYS A 57 -4.76 3.58 10.34
N ASP A 58 -4.53 4.72 10.98
CA ASP A 58 -5.53 5.78 11.13
C ASP A 58 -5.84 6.49 9.80
N ILE A 59 -4.89 6.45 8.85
CA ILE A 59 -5.02 7.09 7.54
C ILE A 59 -5.48 6.13 6.44
N LYS A 60 -5.78 4.86 6.76
CA LYS A 60 -6.27 3.85 5.81
C LYS A 60 -7.41 4.37 4.91
N PRO A 61 -8.43 5.08 5.43
CA PRO A 61 -9.50 5.64 4.58
C PRO A 61 -9.02 6.66 3.54
N ALA A 62 -7.87 7.30 3.76
CA ALA A 62 -7.33 8.33 2.88
C ALA A 62 -6.32 7.80 1.85
N LEU A 63 -5.96 6.50 1.90
CA LEU A 63 -4.89 5.94 1.05
C LEU A 63 -5.13 6.14 -0.44
N GLY A 64 -6.38 6.06 -0.91
CA GLY A 64 -6.69 6.30 -2.31
C GLY A 64 -6.41 7.74 -2.77
N HIS A 65 -6.61 8.71 -1.88
CA HIS A 65 -6.26 10.11 -2.16
C HIS A 65 -4.75 10.34 -2.08
N ILE A 66 -4.09 9.76 -1.08
CA ILE A 66 -2.63 9.85 -0.90
C ILE A 66 -1.90 9.30 -2.13
N HIS A 67 -2.38 8.18 -2.69
CA HIS A 67 -1.73 7.44 -3.78
C HIS A 67 -2.44 7.53 -5.13
N VAL A 68 -3.21 8.59 -5.37
CA VAL A 68 -4.03 8.74 -6.60
C VAL A 68 -3.23 8.56 -7.90
N ASP A 69 -1.94 8.90 -7.91
CA ASP A 69 -1.01 8.72 -9.01
C ASP A 69 -0.61 7.25 -9.27
N ARG A 70 -0.72 6.37 -8.27
CA ARG A 70 -0.52 4.91 -8.45
C ARG A 70 -1.81 4.19 -8.85
N LEU A 71 -2.95 4.85 -8.71
CA LEU A 71 -4.26 4.27 -9.03
C LEU A 71 -4.73 4.57 -10.46
N GLN A 72 -3.97 5.35 -11.22
CA GLN A 72 -4.32 5.68 -12.60
C GLN A 72 -4.36 4.41 -13.47
N GLY A 73 -5.46 4.21 -14.18
CA GLY A 73 -5.66 3.04 -15.05
C GLY A 73 -6.31 1.83 -14.38
N TYR A 74 -6.58 1.87 -13.07
CA TYR A 74 -7.33 0.83 -12.37
C TYR A 74 -8.81 1.21 -12.25
N ASP A 75 -9.71 0.21 -12.42
CA ASP A 75 -11.15 0.41 -12.25
C ASP A 75 -11.56 0.56 -10.78
N PHE A 76 -10.84 -0.13 -9.88
CA PHE A 76 -11.12 -0.19 -8.44
C PHE A 76 -9.82 -0.21 -7.64
N TRP A 77 -9.89 0.24 -6.39
CA TRP A 77 -8.82 0.11 -5.41
C TRP A 77 -9.38 -0.31 -4.06
N ALA A 78 -8.55 -0.96 -3.26
CA ALA A 78 -8.85 -1.35 -1.89
C ALA A 78 -7.57 -1.37 -1.05
N PHE A 79 -7.73 -1.47 0.27
CA PHE A 79 -6.64 -1.74 1.21
C PHE A 79 -7.02 -2.90 2.12
N GLY A 80 -6.02 -3.55 2.71
CA GLY A 80 -6.22 -4.67 3.63
C GLY A 80 -4.98 -4.93 4.48
N ASP A 81 -5.10 -5.87 5.43
CA ASP A 81 -3.98 -6.30 6.25
C ASP A 81 -3.15 -7.38 5.53
N ILE A 82 -1.85 -7.41 5.83
CA ILE A 82 -0.87 -8.30 5.19
C ILE A 82 -0.92 -9.74 5.71
N ASP A 83 -1.65 -9.99 6.79
CA ASP A 83 -1.82 -11.29 7.45
C ASP A 83 -3.06 -12.06 6.95
N LEU A 84 -3.71 -11.56 5.91
CA LEU A 84 -4.88 -12.20 5.28
C LEU A 84 -4.48 -13.12 4.12
N VAL A 85 -5.17 -14.26 4.01
CA VAL A 85 -5.12 -15.12 2.83
C VAL A 85 -6.42 -14.94 2.04
N PHE A 86 -6.36 -14.14 0.99
CA PHE A 86 -7.49 -13.99 0.07
C PHE A 86 -7.76 -15.28 -0.72
N GLY A 87 -9.04 -15.63 -0.86
CA GLY A 87 -9.51 -16.69 -1.75
C GLY A 87 -9.44 -16.26 -3.22
N ASP A 88 -10.47 -16.60 -3.99
CA ASP A 88 -10.70 -16.04 -5.31
C ASP A 88 -11.48 -14.72 -5.16
N LEU A 89 -10.90 -13.60 -5.57
CA LEU A 89 -11.53 -12.29 -5.47
C LEU A 89 -12.44 -11.96 -6.66
N ARG A 90 -12.49 -12.86 -7.67
CA ARG A 90 -13.33 -12.71 -8.87
C ARG A 90 -14.49 -13.71 -8.94
N SER A 91 -14.66 -14.56 -7.92
CA SER A 91 -15.71 -15.60 -7.86
C SER A 91 -17.09 -15.06 -7.56
#